data_AF-A0AA36J4Z3-F1
#
_entry.id   AF-A0AA36J4Z3-F1
#
_cell.length_a   1.000
_cell.length_b   1.000
_cell.length_c   1.000
_cell.angle_alpha   90.00
_cell.angle_beta   90.00
_cell.angle_gamma   90.00
#
_symmetry.space_group_name_H-M   'P 1'
#
loop_
_entity.id
_entity.type
_entity.pdbx_description
1 polymer ?
#
loop_
_entity_poly.entity_id
_entity_poly.type
_entity_poly.pdbx_seq_one_letter_code
_entity_poly.pdbx_strand_id
1 'polypeptide(L)'
;MRVTNKKEWDQFCRSACTKAFPISLASVYQTNKGDLFEKWLEGNKDWGQAELLVQRSASNTNLNRKQWQAVKGRTLKEDYGEEKARKLMELRRSSGLWYADEDFPDDTEEAWYYMSVGHKVRQDNETRESMKIQGQVACDSSMLTALTADGSALAKGALPEGLMRHAVETEKIYHMLAKATSGVGDEAWYQKTFSTLDEKHAWFVKAKAAAEAIFAGIKKAEKKEQKEKNAGEGGNKKRKRGGAEPESSENALRDAEACLFAALVLGGNQERDLQRWLKNLVNLEPYEIQLAGLLKAAGGTFFTISIWVLAVTFLLQCYGRYFWKVGIKITGTLRLYLPRRRLTVANLNTWGHEEYAELGSKFKAAHDHLLCVLATCCWSLANATGVLDRASLLLLEEEAVSASDCLFSFLRAYQYLALHYRERKVLVFKLRPKHHYVWHTAWQIRLYRVNQRLFHTWDDESFLGKLKYIARCCHGLTMSRRVFSRYLLAFGVFLGAGNRAKGASPL
;
A
#
# COMPACT_ATOMS: atom_id res chain seq x y z
N MET A 1 -21.77 0.08 -25.20
CA MET A 1 -22.96 -0.78 -25.35
C MET A 1 -24.17 0.10 -25.54
N ARG A 2 -24.88 -0.03 -26.67
CA ARG A 2 -26.18 0.64 -26.88
C ARG A 2 -27.19 -0.06 -25.99
N VAL A 3 -27.80 0.68 -25.07
CA VAL A 3 -28.78 0.16 -24.11
C VAL A 3 -30.08 -0.09 -24.87
N THR A 4 -30.22 -1.25 -25.49
CA THR A 4 -31.47 -1.72 -26.09
C THR A 4 -32.51 -2.10 -25.02
N ASN A 5 -32.06 -2.36 -23.78
CA ASN A 5 -32.89 -2.89 -22.68
C ASN A 5 -32.86 -1.97 -21.45
N LYS A 6 -33.36 -0.73 -21.57
CA LYS A 6 -33.32 0.27 -20.47
C LYS A 6 -34.17 -0.16 -19.28
N LYS A 7 -35.36 -0.73 -19.52
CA LYS A 7 -36.29 -1.16 -18.46
C LYS A 7 -35.66 -2.27 -17.61
N GLU A 8 -35.04 -3.23 -18.27
CA GLU A 8 -34.35 -4.36 -17.66
C GLU A 8 -33.11 -3.89 -16.89
N TRP A 9 -32.36 -2.93 -17.43
CA TRP A 9 -31.22 -2.35 -16.73
C TRP A 9 -31.60 -1.65 -15.42
N ASP A 10 -32.70 -0.91 -15.44
CA ASP A 10 -33.22 -0.25 -14.24
C ASP A 10 -33.77 -1.28 -13.23
N GLN A 11 -34.30 -2.41 -13.71
CA GLN A 11 -34.69 -3.55 -12.86
C GLN A 11 -33.48 -4.22 -12.22
N PHE A 12 -32.42 -4.48 -12.99
CA PHE A 12 -31.14 -5.02 -12.53
C PHE A 12 -30.48 -4.14 -11.46
N CYS A 13 -30.44 -2.82 -11.68
CA CYS A 13 -29.87 -1.90 -10.70
C CYS A 13 -30.66 -1.90 -9.39
N ARG A 14 -32.00 -2.03 -9.45
CA ARG A 14 -32.84 -2.13 -8.26
C ARG A 14 -32.68 -3.46 -7.54
N SER A 15 -32.67 -4.58 -8.27
CA SER A 15 -32.50 -5.91 -7.67
C SER A 15 -31.13 -6.07 -7.02
N ALA A 16 -30.08 -5.44 -7.57
CA ALA A 16 -28.73 -5.46 -6.99
C ALA A 16 -28.62 -4.69 -5.65
N CYS A 17 -29.54 -3.76 -5.37
CA CYS A 17 -29.59 -3.05 -4.09
C CYS A 17 -30.43 -3.78 -3.01
N THR A 18 -31.07 -4.90 -3.35
CA THR A 18 -31.88 -5.67 -2.40
C THR A 18 -31.01 -6.66 -1.62
N LYS A 19 -31.55 -7.18 -0.50
CA LYS A 19 -30.89 -8.23 0.29
C LYS A 19 -30.72 -9.56 -0.45
N ALA A 20 -31.38 -9.73 -1.60
CA ALA A 20 -31.28 -10.94 -2.43
C ALA A 20 -30.03 -10.97 -3.32
N PHE A 21 -29.22 -9.90 -3.35
CA PHE A 21 -28.00 -9.86 -4.16
C PHE A 21 -26.88 -10.72 -3.53
N PRO A 22 -26.34 -11.73 -4.25
CA PRO A 22 -25.28 -12.58 -3.74
C PRO A 22 -23.97 -11.82 -3.50
N ILE A 23 -23.37 -12.03 -2.33
CA ILE A 23 -22.11 -11.38 -1.94
C ILE A 23 -20.95 -11.76 -2.89
N SER A 24 -20.97 -12.98 -3.42
CA SER A 24 -20.00 -13.50 -4.39
C SER A 24 -19.92 -12.68 -5.68
N LEU A 25 -21.02 -12.03 -6.07
CA LEU A 25 -21.10 -11.20 -7.28
C LEU A 25 -20.71 -9.73 -7.06
N ALA A 26 -20.46 -9.30 -5.82
CA ALA A 26 -20.19 -7.90 -5.49
C ALA A 26 -18.94 -7.33 -6.19
N SER A 27 -17.88 -8.14 -6.31
CA SER A 27 -16.64 -7.74 -6.99
C SER A 27 -16.83 -7.57 -8.51
N VAL A 28 -17.58 -8.47 -9.14
CA VAL A 28 -17.90 -8.44 -10.58
C VAL A 28 -18.83 -7.26 -10.89
N TYR A 29 -19.79 -6.97 -10.01
CA TYR A 29 -20.68 -5.81 -10.14
C TYR A 29 -19.92 -4.48 -10.15
N GLN A 30 -18.88 -4.34 -9.31
CA GLN A 30 -18.06 -3.13 -9.26
C GLN A 30 -17.12 -3.00 -10.47
N THR A 31 -16.61 -4.12 -10.99
CA THR A 31 -15.58 -4.11 -12.04
C THR A 31 -16.18 -4.11 -13.45
N ASN A 32 -17.17 -4.96 -13.71
CA ASN A 32 -17.79 -5.11 -15.04
C ASN A 32 -19.31 -5.30 -14.95
N LYS A 33 -19.99 -4.21 -14.57
CA LYS A 33 -21.45 -4.19 -14.40
C LYS A 33 -22.24 -4.58 -15.67
N GLY A 34 -21.68 -4.34 -16.85
CA GLY A 34 -22.32 -4.67 -18.14
C GLY A 34 -22.39 -6.18 -18.38
N ASP A 35 -21.28 -6.89 -18.19
CA ASP A 35 -21.22 -8.35 -18.35
C ASP A 35 -22.10 -9.07 -17.31
N LEU A 36 -22.08 -8.59 -16.07
CA LEU A 36 -22.98 -9.14 -15.03
C LEU A 36 -24.47 -8.94 -15.35
N PHE A 37 -24.82 -7.83 -16.00
CA PHE A 37 -26.19 -7.60 -16.47
C PHE A 37 -26.58 -8.56 -17.59
N GLU A 38 -25.69 -8.83 -18.55
CA GLU A 38 -25.92 -9.82 -19.60
C GLU A 38 -26.10 -11.21 -19.00
N LYS A 39 -25.26 -11.62 -18.03
CA LYS A 39 -25.42 -12.89 -17.31
C LYS A 39 -26.70 -12.96 -16.48
N TRP A 40 -27.12 -11.85 -15.90
CA TRP A 40 -28.39 -11.77 -15.19
C TRP A 40 -29.59 -11.88 -16.14
N LEU A 41 -29.50 -11.32 -17.35
CA LEU A 41 -30.51 -11.51 -18.40
C LEU A 41 -30.54 -12.95 -18.92
N GLU A 42 -29.38 -13.55 -19.18
CA GLU A 42 -29.24 -14.96 -19.58
C GLU A 42 -29.83 -15.91 -18.52
N GLY A 43 -29.65 -15.58 -17.24
CA GLY A 43 -30.20 -16.31 -16.09
C GLY A 43 -31.68 -16.04 -15.81
N ASN A 44 -32.46 -15.53 -16.78
CA ASN A 44 -33.88 -15.18 -16.60
C ASN A 44 -34.15 -14.25 -15.40
N LYS A 45 -33.22 -13.32 -15.12
CA LYS A 45 -33.29 -12.37 -13.99
C LYS A 45 -33.18 -13.01 -12.60
N ASP A 46 -32.71 -14.25 -12.51
CA ASP A 46 -32.39 -14.92 -11.24
C ASP A 46 -30.90 -14.74 -10.89
N TRP A 47 -30.62 -14.32 -9.66
CA TRP A 47 -29.26 -14.13 -9.17
C TRP A 47 -28.50 -15.44 -8.97
N GLY A 48 -29.20 -16.55 -8.64
CA GLY A 48 -28.58 -17.87 -8.50
C GLY A 48 -28.01 -18.38 -9.83
N GLN A 49 -28.79 -18.25 -10.91
CA GLN A 49 -28.32 -18.57 -12.26
C GLN A 49 -27.21 -17.63 -12.73
N ALA A 50 -27.33 -16.33 -12.46
CA ALA A 50 -26.28 -15.36 -12.79
C ALA A 50 -24.95 -15.70 -12.11
N GLU A 51 -24.99 -16.14 -10.85
CA GLU A 51 -23.80 -16.59 -10.11
C GLU A 51 -23.15 -17.81 -10.76
N LEU A 52 -23.93 -18.83 -11.14
CA LEU A 52 -23.41 -20.01 -11.84
C LEU A 52 -22.78 -19.64 -13.18
N LEU A 53 -23.39 -18.73 -13.95
CA LEU A 53 -22.86 -18.27 -15.23
C LEU A 53 -21.55 -17.49 -15.08
N VAL A 54 -21.44 -16.66 -14.04
CA VAL A 54 -20.21 -15.92 -13.71
C VAL A 54 -19.11 -16.87 -13.22
N GLN A 55 -19.44 -17.88 -12.43
CA GLN A 55 -18.46 -18.88 -12.01
C GLN A 55 -17.93 -19.68 -13.21
N ARG A 56 -18.81 -20.06 -14.15
CA ARG A 56 -18.44 -20.73 -15.40
C ARG A 56 -17.56 -19.84 -16.30
N SER A 57 -17.85 -18.54 -16.41
CA SER A 57 -17.02 -17.63 -17.20
C SER A 57 -15.64 -17.40 -16.58
N ALA A 58 -15.58 -17.28 -15.24
CA ALA A 58 -14.33 -17.13 -14.50
C ALA A 58 -13.45 -18.38 -14.56
N SER A 59 -14.04 -19.59 -14.53
CA SER A 59 -13.28 -20.83 -14.71
C SER A 59 -12.65 -20.92 -16.10
N ASN A 60 -13.36 -20.48 -17.13
CA ASN A 60 -12.85 -20.50 -18.51
C ASN A 60 -11.66 -19.55 -18.70
N THR A 61 -11.58 -18.45 -17.94
CA THR A 61 -10.46 -17.49 -18.07
C THR A 61 -9.16 -18.01 -17.48
N ASN A 62 -9.21 -19.01 -16.58
CA ASN A 62 -8.03 -19.52 -15.88
C ASN A 62 -7.29 -20.64 -16.64
N LEU A 63 -7.83 -21.15 -17.75
CA LEU A 63 -7.15 -22.12 -18.62
C LEU A 63 -6.28 -21.41 -19.67
N ASN A 64 -5.30 -20.63 -19.20
CA ASN A 64 -4.33 -19.99 -20.08
C ASN A 64 -3.22 -21.01 -20.42
N ARG A 65 -3.50 -21.94 -21.34
CA ARG A 65 -2.50 -22.94 -21.79
C ARG A 65 -1.45 -22.25 -22.65
N LYS A 66 -0.16 -22.48 -22.35
CA LYS A 66 0.93 -22.18 -23.28
C LYS A 66 0.75 -23.09 -24.50
N GLN A 67 0.22 -22.54 -25.59
CA GLN A 67 0.07 -23.27 -26.84
C GLN A 67 1.42 -23.32 -27.57
N TRP A 68 1.78 -24.52 -28.00
CA TRP A 68 2.89 -24.76 -28.91
C TRP A 68 2.31 -24.96 -30.31
N GLN A 69 2.92 -24.35 -31.31
CA GLN A 69 2.59 -24.54 -32.72
C GLN A 69 3.81 -25.12 -33.42
N ALA A 70 3.62 -26.19 -34.19
CA ALA A 70 4.66 -26.70 -35.07
C ALA A 70 4.78 -25.76 -36.29
N VAL A 71 6.00 -25.33 -36.59
CA VAL A 71 6.33 -24.46 -37.72
C VAL A 71 7.47 -25.10 -38.51
N LYS A 72 7.38 -25.15 -39.84
CA LYS A 72 8.44 -25.70 -40.70
C LYS A 72 9.71 -24.84 -40.65
N GLY A 73 10.87 -25.46 -40.81
CA GLY A 73 12.17 -24.79 -40.81
C GLY A 73 12.30 -23.68 -41.86
N ARG A 74 11.74 -23.89 -43.05
CA ARG A 74 11.69 -22.89 -44.13
C ARG A 74 10.95 -21.61 -43.69
N THR A 75 9.80 -21.74 -43.05
CA THR A 75 9.04 -20.59 -42.53
C THR A 75 9.81 -19.85 -41.43
N LEU A 76 10.59 -20.56 -40.60
CA LEU A 76 11.45 -19.92 -39.60
C LEU A 76 12.59 -19.11 -40.25
N LYS A 77 13.16 -19.58 -41.36
CA LYS A 77 14.16 -18.82 -42.13
C LYS A 77 13.57 -17.54 -42.70
N GLU A 78 12.35 -17.60 -43.23
CA GLU A 78 11.61 -16.44 -43.76
C GLU A 78 11.29 -15.41 -42.65
N ASP A 79 10.79 -15.86 -41.48
CA ASP A 79 10.34 -14.97 -40.40
C ASP A 79 11.47 -14.33 -39.59
N TYR A 80 12.56 -15.07 -39.32
CA TYR A 80 13.61 -14.64 -38.39
C TYR A 80 14.96 -14.35 -39.07
N GLY A 81 15.12 -14.71 -40.34
CA GLY A 81 16.39 -14.65 -41.07
C GLY A 81 17.28 -15.88 -40.82
N GLU A 82 18.20 -16.14 -41.75
CA GLU A 82 18.89 -17.42 -41.86
C GLU A 82 19.78 -17.78 -40.66
N GLU A 83 20.58 -16.83 -40.16
CA GLU A 83 21.45 -17.07 -39.00
C GLU A 83 20.67 -17.34 -37.71
N LYS A 84 19.57 -16.61 -37.49
CA LYS A 84 18.73 -16.77 -36.30
C LYS A 84 17.93 -18.05 -36.37
N ALA A 85 17.33 -18.34 -37.53
CA ALA A 85 16.61 -19.58 -37.76
C ALA A 85 17.50 -20.80 -37.51
N ARG A 86 18.76 -20.78 -37.98
CA ARG A 86 19.73 -21.86 -37.73
C ARG A 86 19.95 -22.12 -36.23
N LYS A 87 20.24 -21.07 -35.45
CA LYS A 87 20.42 -21.18 -33.98
C LYS A 87 19.15 -21.68 -33.29
N LEU A 88 17.98 -21.25 -33.77
CA LEU A 88 16.70 -21.62 -33.18
C LEU A 88 16.31 -23.07 -33.48
N MET A 89 16.56 -23.53 -34.71
CA MET A 89 16.39 -24.94 -35.10
C MET A 89 17.31 -25.86 -34.30
N GLU A 90 18.58 -25.49 -34.13
CA GLU A 90 19.54 -26.26 -33.31
C GLU A 90 19.14 -26.32 -31.82
N LEU A 91 18.66 -25.21 -31.27
CA LEU A 91 18.13 -25.16 -29.90
C LEU A 91 16.89 -26.05 -29.73
N ARG A 92 15.99 -26.09 -30.72
CA ARG A 92 14.81 -26.95 -30.68
C ARG A 92 15.16 -28.43 -30.88
N ARG A 93 16.16 -28.75 -31.70
CA ARG A 93 16.68 -30.12 -31.82
C ARG A 93 17.29 -30.63 -30.52
N SER A 94 18.17 -29.84 -29.92
CA SER A 94 18.78 -30.19 -28.63
C SER A 94 17.75 -30.31 -27.49
N SER A 95 16.63 -29.61 -27.59
CA SER A 95 15.52 -29.70 -26.62
C SER A 95 14.52 -30.83 -26.90
N GLY A 96 14.66 -31.59 -28.01
CA GLY A 96 13.67 -32.60 -28.42
C GLY A 96 12.30 -32.03 -28.82
N LEU A 97 12.25 -30.75 -29.20
CA LEU A 97 11.02 -30.03 -29.58
C LEU A 97 10.89 -29.92 -31.11
N TRP A 98 11.07 -31.03 -31.81
CA TRP A 98 10.99 -31.12 -33.26
C TRP A 98 10.62 -32.54 -33.72
N TYR A 99 10.15 -32.67 -34.96
CA TYR A 99 9.99 -33.95 -35.64
C TYR A 99 10.30 -33.81 -37.14
N ALA A 100 10.81 -34.87 -37.76
CA ALA A 100 11.10 -34.90 -39.19
C ALA A 100 9.79 -34.98 -40.00
N ASP A 101 9.79 -34.38 -41.19
CA ASP A 101 8.68 -34.51 -42.14
C ASP A 101 8.72 -35.90 -42.77
N GLU A 102 7.55 -36.52 -42.99
CA GLU A 102 7.47 -37.90 -43.48
C GLU A 102 7.99 -38.02 -44.92
N ASP A 103 7.80 -36.98 -45.73
CA ASP A 103 8.20 -36.97 -47.15
C ASP A 103 9.69 -36.61 -47.32
N PHE A 104 10.28 -35.89 -46.36
CA PHE A 104 11.65 -35.36 -46.43
C PHE A 104 12.41 -35.54 -45.10
N PRO A 105 12.74 -36.78 -44.70
CA PRO A 105 13.33 -37.04 -43.38
C PRO A 105 14.73 -36.46 -43.18
N ASP A 106 15.50 -36.30 -44.26
CA ASP A 106 16.87 -35.77 -44.23
C ASP A 106 16.94 -34.24 -44.42
N ASP A 107 15.83 -33.58 -44.82
CA ASP A 107 15.82 -32.14 -45.06
C ASP A 107 15.52 -31.36 -43.78
N THR A 108 16.55 -30.68 -43.29
CA THR A 108 16.48 -29.84 -42.09
C THR A 108 15.50 -28.67 -42.18
N GLU A 109 15.19 -28.20 -43.39
CA GLU A 109 14.29 -27.08 -43.66
C GLU A 109 12.83 -27.51 -43.70
N GLU A 110 12.56 -28.76 -44.08
CA GLU A 110 11.20 -29.32 -44.09
C GLU A 110 10.77 -29.90 -42.74
N ALA A 111 11.72 -30.15 -41.83
CA ALA A 111 11.42 -30.57 -40.46
C ALA A 111 10.53 -29.55 -39.70
N TRP A 112 9.68 -30.06 -38.81
CA TRP A 112 8.75 -29.28 -38.00
C TRP A 112 9.32 -28.99 -36.61
N TYR A 113 9.25 -27.72 -36.20
CA TYR A 113 9.78 -27.25 -34.92
C TYR A 113 8.66 -26.67 -34.04
N TYR A 114 8.56 -27.11 -32.78
CA TYR A 114 7.56 -26.59 -31.85
C TYR A 114 7.97 -25.21 -31.32
N MET A 115 7.17 -24.21 -31.65
CA MET A 115 7.35 -22.81 -31.28
C MET A 115 6.26 -22.37 -30.31
N SER A 116 6.63 -21.58 -29.29
CA SER A 116 5.64 -20.97 -28.41
C SER A 116 4.89 -19.90 -29.18
N VAL A 117 3.58 -20.07 -29.36
CA VAL A 117 2.76 -19.01 -29.92
C VAL A 117 2.69 -17.92 -28.86
N GLY A 118 3.25 -16.73 -29.14
CA GLY A 118 3.12 -15.57 -28.25
C GLY A 118 1.65 -15.39 -27.85
N HIS A 119 1.39 -14.94 -26.62
CA HIS A 119 0.06 -14.94 -25.98
C HIS A 119 -1.10 -14.55 -26.91
N LYS A 120 -1.66 -15.53 -27.63
CA LYS A 120 -2.94 -15.40 -28.31
C LYS A 120 -3.96 -15.83 -27.29
N VAL A 121 -4.67 -14.86 -26.73
CA VAL A 121 -5.83 -15.12 -25.86
C VAL A 121 -6.91 -15.70 -26.77
N ARG A 122 -6.95 -17.03 -26.88
CA ARG A 122 -8.05 -17.75 -27.52
C ARG A 122 -9.08 -18.05 -26.44
N GLN A 123 -10.31 -17.56 -26.61
CA GLN A 123 -11.44 -17.95 -25.78
C GLN A 123 -11.95 -19.30 -26.27
N ASP A 124 -11.37 -20.38 -25.74
CA ASP A 124 -11.92 -21.71 -25.97
C ASP A 124 -13.00 -21.95 -24.89
N ASN A 125 -14.27 -21.92 -25.30
CA ASN A 125 -15.42 -22.21 -24.43
C ASN A 125 -15.54 -23.73 -24.23
N GLU A 126 -14.64 -24.34 -23.47
CA GLU A 126 -14.86 -25.72 -22.99
C GLU A 126 -15.73 -25.68 -21.73
N THR A 127 -17.01 -26.07 -21.86
CA THR A 127 -17.91 -26.27 -20.73
C THR A 127 -17.59 -27.63 -20.09
N ARG A 128 -16.72 -27.66 -19.07
CA ARG A 128 -16.60 -28.82 -18.19
C ARG A 128 -17.43 -28.61 -16.94
N GLU A 129 -18.49 -29.40 -16.78
CA GLU A 129 -19.23 -29.50 -15.53
C GLU A 129 -18.37 -30.26 -14.51
N SER A 130 -17.70 -29.53 -13.62
CA SER A 130 -17.15 -30.12 -12.40
C SER A 130 -17.85 -29.50 -11.20
N MET A 131 -18.81 -30.24 -10.64
CA MET A 131 -19.36 -29.98 -9.31
C MET A 131 -18.28 -30.32 -8.28
N LYS A 132 -17.62 -29.31 -7.72
CA LYS A 132 -16.83 -29.48 -6.48
C LYS A 132 -17.71 -29.13 -5.29
N ILE A 133 -18.31 -30.15 -4.69
CA ILE A 133 -18.75 -30.11 -3.31
C ILE A 133 -17.51 -30.41 -2.46
N GLN A 134 -17.01 -29.42 -1.72
CA GLN A 134 -16.04 -29.68 -0.65
C GLN A 134 -16.46 -28.93 0.61
N GLY A 135 -16.95 -29.70 1.57
CA GLY A 135 -16.82 -29.40 2.99
C GLY A 135 -16.15 -30.60 3.64
N GLN A 136 -14.93 -30.42 4.15
CA GLN A 136 -14.38 -31.25 5.23
C GLN A 136 -13.09 -30.61 5.74
N VAL A 137 -13.19 -29.90 6.86
CA VAL A 137 -12.10 -29.77 7.82
C VAL A 137 -12.49 -30.66 8.98
N ALA A 138 -11.67 -31.67 9.25
CA ALA A 138 -11.81 -32.56 10.40
C ALA A 138 -11.41 -31.79 11.67
N CYS A 139 -12.34 -31.02 12.23
CA CYS A 139 -12.31 -30.69 13.65
C CYS A 139 -13.09 -31.77 14.39
N ASP A 140 -12.54 -32.30 15.47
CA ASP A 140 -13.27 -33.20 16.36
C ASP A 140 -14.60 -32.55 16.74
N SER A 141 -15.69 -33.27 16.47
CA SER A 141 -17.05 -32.78 16.66
C SER A 141 -17.26 -32.27 18.09
N SER A 142 -16.62 -32.87 19.10
CA SER A 142 -16.75 -32.43 20.50
C SER A 142 -16.09 -31.07 20.75
N MET A 143 -14.95 -30.77 20.11
CA MET A 143 -14.26 -29.49 20.26
C MET A 143 -14.98 -28.38 19.49
N LEU A 144 -15.55 -28.71 18.32
CA LEU A 144 -16.40 -27.77 17.59
C LEU A 144 -17.66 -27.46 18.39
N THR A 145 -18.35 -28.48 18.94
CA THR A 145 -19.54 -28.29 19.77
C THR A 145 -19.25 -27.50 21.04
N ALA A 146 -18.10 -27.71 21.69
CA ALA A 146 -17.68 -26.90 22.84
C ALA A 146 -17.38 -25.43 22.50
N LEU A 147 -16.89 -25.16 21.28
CA LEU A 147 -16.61 -23.82 20.79
C LEU A 147 -17.82 -23.14 20.15
N THR A 148 -18.85 -23.87 19.71
CA THR A 148 -20.03 -23.31 19.03
C THR A 148 -21.33 -23.48 19.80
N ALA A 149 -21.32 -24.06 21.02
CA ALA A 149 -22.51 -24.16 21.86
C ALA A 149 -23.10 -22.78 22.13
N ASP A 150 -24.43 -22.70 22.22
CA ASP A 150 -25.17 -21.47 22.54
C ASP A 150 -24.69 -20.92 23.88
N GLY A 151 -24.10 -19.71 23.85
CA GLY A 151 -23.46 -19.06 25.01
C GLY A 151 -21.94 -19.11 25.04
N SER A 152 -21.28 -19.83 24.12
CA SER A 152 -19.82 -19.84 24.00
C SER A 152 -19.30 -18.58 23.27
N ALA A 153 -18.05 -18.21 23.54
CA ALA A 153 -17.41 -17.02 22.98
C ALA A 153 -17.29 -17.04 21.44
N LEU A 154 -17.47 -18.20 20.78
CA LEU A 154 -17.38 -18.34 19.32
C LEU A 154 -18.70 -18.75 18.67
N ALA A 155 -19.82 -18.70 19.40
CA ALA A 155 -21.14 -18.74 18.76
C ALA A 155 -21.18 -17.66 17.66
N LYS A 156 -21.64 -18.04 16.46
CA LYS A 156 -21.45 -17.27 15.23
C LYS A 156 -22.09 -15.86 15.37
N GLY A 157 -21.25 -14.85 15.60
CA GLY A 157 -21.68 -13.45 15.81
C GLY A 157 -21.62 -12.96 17.27
N ALA A 158 -21.47 -13.84 18.25
CA ALA A 158 -21.44 -13.49 19.67
C ALA A 158 -20.16 -12.72 20.09
N LEU A 159 -19.00 -13.03 19.49
CA LEU A 159 -17.75 -12.32 19.82
C LEU A 159 -17.77 -10.86 19.33
N PRO A 160 -18.09 -10.56 18.05
CA PRO A 160 -18.17 -9.17 17.60
C PRO A 160 -19.26 -8.38 18.33
N GLU A 161 -20.42 -9.01 18.58
CA GLU A 161 -21.52 -8.36 19.28
C GLU A 161 -21.18 -8.10 20.75
N GLY A 162 -20.58 -9.07 21.44
CA GLY A 162 -20.10 -8.92 22.82
C GLY A 162 -19.00 -7.86 22.94
N LEU A 163 -18.04 -7.85 22.02
CA LEU A 163 -16.97 -6.85 21.99
C LEU A 163 -17.54 -5.43 21.80
N MET A 164 -18.48 -5.27 20.87
CA MET A 164 -19.13 -3.98 20.64
C MET A 164 -19.98 -3.53 21.84
N ARG A 165 -20.73 -4.44 22.46
CA ARG A 165 -21.54 -4.14 23.64
C ARG A 165 -20.68 -3.69 24.83
N HIS A 166 -19.61 -4.44 25.13
CA HIS A 166 -18.66 -4.08 26.18
C HIS A 166 -17.88 -2.80 25.87
N ALA A 167 -17.49 -2.56 24.61
CA ALA A 167 -16.81 -1.33 24.21
C ALA A 167 -17.70 -0.09 24.42
N VAL A 168 -18.96 -0.14 23.99
CA VAL A 168 -19.94 0.95 24.16
C VAL A 168 -20.22 1.22 25.64
N GLU A 169 -20.34 0.19 26.48
CA GLU A 169 -20.51 0.36 27.92
C GLU A 169 -19.27 0.98 28.58
N THR A 170 -18.07 0.57 28.17
CA THR A 170 -16.81 1.10 28.69
C THR A 170 -16.62 2.57 28.30
N GLU A 171 -16.99 2.94 27.06
CA GLU A 171 -16.98 4.34 26.59
C GLU A 171 -17.94 5.22 27.40
N LYS A 172 -19.12 4.71 27.76
CA LYS A 172 -20.06 5.41 28.66
C LYS A 172 -19.42 5.65 30.04
N ILE A 173 -18.72 4.67 30.60
CA ILE A 173 -18.03 4.79 31.89
C ILE A 173 -16.92 5.85 31.80
N TYR A 174 -16.11 5.86 30.74
CA TYR A 174 -15.09 6.89 30.54
C TYR A 174 -15.69 8.29 30.40
N HIS A 175 -16.81 8.43 29.68
CA HIS A 175 -17.52 9.71 29.60
C HIS A 175 -18.08 10.16 30.95
N MET A 176 -18.56 9.24 31.79
CA MET A 176 -18.99 9.57 33.15
C MET A 176 -17.82 10.03 34.01
N LEU A 177 -16.68 9.34 33.96
CA LEU A 177 -15.45 9.73 34.67
C LEU A 177 -14.96 11.12 34.21
N ALA A 178 -14.93 11.38 32.91
CA ALA A 178 -14.52 12.67 32.35
C ALA A 178 -15.44 13.84 32.74
N LYS A 179 -16.75 13.57 32.93
CA LYS A 179 -17.69 14.57 33.47
C LYS A 179 -17.48 14.78 34.96
N ALA A 180 -17.24 13.73 35.73
CA ALA A 180 -17.01 13.83 37.18
C ALA A 180 -15.74 14.64 37.52
N THR A 181 -14.71 14.57 36.66
CA THR A 181 -13.51 15.41 36.79
C THR A 181 -13.78 16.92 36.61
N SER A 182 -14.93 17.32 36.06
CA SER A 182 -15.31 18.73 35.88
C SER A 182 -16.06 19.34 37.07
N GLY A 183 -16.26 18.58 38.15
CA GLY A 183 -16.82 19.06 39.40
C GLY A 183 -17.97 18.19 39.90
N VAL A 184 -17.86 17.77 41.16
CA VAL A 184 -18.84 17.01 41.95
C VAL A 184 -18.89 15.51 41.63
N GLY A 185 -17.97 14.76 42.24
CA GLY A 185 -18.14 13.33 42.51
C GLY A 185 -17.73 13.03 43.95
N ASP A 186 -18.65 12.48 44.73
CA ASP A 186 -18.36 11.90 46.05
C ASP A 186 -17.40 10.69 45.89
N GLU A 187 -16.50 10.47 46.84
CA GLU A 187 -15.49 9.38 46.82
C GLU A 187 -16.15 8.01 46.58
N ALA A 188 -17.32 7.80 47.20
CA ALA A 188 -18.11 6.59 47.06
C ALA A 188 -18.57 6.34 45.60
N TRP A 189 -18.83 7.40 44.83
CA TRP A 189 -19.22 7.29 43.43
C TRP A 189 -18.05 6.83 42.55
N TYR A 190 -16.85 7.35 42.81
CA TYR A 190 -15.65 6.93 42.08
C TYR A 190 -15.34 5.46 42.33
N GLN A 191 -15.36 5.01 43.59
CA GLN A 191 -15.10 3.61 43.93
C GLN A 191 -16.08 2.66 43.22
N LYS A 192 -17.37 3.01 43.18
CA LYS A 192 -18.38 2.21 42.45
C LYS A 192 -18.12 2.19 40.93
N THR A 193 -17.72 3.33 40.37
CA THR A 193 -17.45 3.48 38.94
C THR A 193 -16.20 2.70 38.51
N PHE A 194 -15.13 2.76 39.31
CA PHE A 194 -13.92 1.99 39.09
C PHE A 194 -14.14 0.49 39.27
N SER A 195 -14.89 0.05 40.30
CA SER A 195 -15.27 -1.37 40.45
C SER A 195 -16.01 -1.90 39.21
N THR A 196 -16.92 -1.10 38.66
CA THR A 196 -17.65 -1.48 37.43
C THR A 196 -16.70 -1.56 36.22
N LEU A 197 -15.72 -0.65 36.14
CA LEU A 197 -14.71 -0.65 35.09
C LEU A 197 -13.81 -1.90 35.17
N ASP A 198 -13.39 -2.29 36.37
CA ASP A 198 -12.56 -3.47 36.62
C ASP A 198 -13.27 -4.77 36.23
N GLU A 199 -14.57 -4.89 36.53
CA GLU A 199 -15.39 -6.02 36.09
C GLU A 199 -15.42 -6.14 34.55
N LYS A 200 -15.54 -5.01 33.85
CA LYS A 200 -15.54 -4.99 32.38
C LYS A 200 -14.16 -5.25 31.80
N HIS A 201 -13.10 -4.74 32.44
CA HIS A 201 -11.72 -5.01 32.06
C HIS A 201 -11.38 -6.50 32.18
N ALA A 202 -11.86 -7.17 33.24
CA ALA A 202 -11.69 -8.61 33.43
C ALA A 202 -12.29 -9.44 32.27
N TRP A 203 -13.38 -8.98 31.66
CA TRP A 203 -13.95 -9.61 30.47
C TRP A 203 -13.01 -9.49 29.25
N PHE A 204 -12.42 -8.30 29.02
CA PHE A 204 -11.46 -8.10 27.92
C PHE A 204 -10.19 -8.94 28.08
N VAL A 205 -9.70 -9.12 29.31
CA VAL A 205 -8.56 -10.02 29.58
C VAL A 205 -8.89 -11.47 29.19
N LYS A 206 -10.09 -11.96 29.52
CA LYS A 206 -10.54 -13.30 29.11
C LYS A 206 -10.70 -13.43 27.59
N ALA A 207 -11.28 -12.42 26.95
CA ALA A 207 -11.45 -12.39 25.49
C ALA A 207 -10.10 -12.39 24.76
N LYS A 208 -9.12 -11.61 25.25
CA LYS A 208 -7.75 -11.57 24.73
C LYS A 208 -7.06 -12.93 24.87
N ALA A 209 -7.12 -13.55 26.04
CA ALA A 209 -6.54 -14.88 26.27
C ALA A 209 -7.16 -15.94 25.34
N ALA A 210 -8.47 -15.89 25.11
CA ALA A 210 -9.16 -16.78 24.17
C ALA A 210 -8.67 -16.56 22.73
N ALA A 211 -8.53 -15.31 22.29
CA ALA A 211 -8.01 -14.99 20.95
C ALA A 211 -6.56 -15.48 20.77
N GLU A 212 -5.70 -15.27 21.76
CA GLU A 212 -4.30 -15.74 21.74
C GLU A 212 -4.21 -17.27 21.67
N ALA A 213 -5.08 -17.99 22.39
CA ALA A 213 -5.16 -19.44 22.32
C ALA A 213 -5.55 -19.95 20.92
N ILE A 214 -6.49 -19.28 20.26
CA ILE A 214 -6.89 -19.59 18.87
C ILE A 214 -5.72 -19.37 17.92
N PHE A 215 -5.03 -18.23 18.01
CA PHE A 215 -3.86 -17.94 17.18
C PHE A 215 -2.71 -18.94 17.40
N ALA A 216 -2.48 -19.38 18.64
CA ALA A 216 -1.51 -20.42 18.94
C ALA A 216 -1.90 -21.77 18.31
N GLY A 217 -3.18 -22.11 18.29
CA GLY A 217 -3.72 -23.28 17.59
C GLY A 217 -3.47 -23.25 16.08
N ILE A 218 -3.77 -22.12 15.43
CA ILE A 218 -3.55 -21.92 13.99
C ILE A 218 -2.07 -22.09 13.65
N LYS A 219 -1.17 -21.44 14.40
CA LYS A 219 0.28 -21.56 14.18
C LYS A 219 0.79 -22.99 14.34
N LYS A 220 0.22 -23.78 15.26
CA LYS A 220 0.57 -25.20 15.42
C LYS A 220 0.11 -26.02 14.21
N ALA A 221 -1.10 -25.75 13.70
CA ALA A 221 -1.63 -26.42 12.51
C ALA A 221 -0.78 -26.12 11.26
N GLU A 222 -0.40 -24.86 11.04
CA GLU A 222 0.48 -24.45 9.94
C GLU A 222 1.86 -25.11 10.02
N LYS A 223 2.46 -25.17 11.21
CA LYS A 223 3.74 -25.88 11.42
C LYS A 223 3.64 -27.37 11.13
N LYS A 224 2.51 -28.01 11.49
CA LYS A 224 2.26 -29.43 11.20
C LYS A 224 2.14 -29.66 9.70
N GLU A 225 1.35 -28.85 9.00
CA GLU A 225 1.20 -28.91 7.55
C GLU A 225 2.54 -28.70 6.82
N GLN A 226 3.35 -27.74 7.28
CA GLN A 226 4.68 -27.49 6.71
C GLN A 226 5.63 -28.68 6.95
N LYS A 227 5.55 -29.32 8.12
CA LYS A 227 6.35 -30.51 8.44
C LYS A 227 5.94 -31.71 7.58
N GLU A 228 4.64 -31.90 7.33
CA GLU A 228 4.12 -32.94 6.44
C GLU A 228 4.56 -32.71 4.98
N LYS A 229 4.51 -31.46 4.50
CA LYS A 229 5.05 -31.10 3.17
C LYS A 229 6.54 -31.38 3.05
N ASN A 230 7.34 -30.99 4.05
CA ASN A 230 8.78 -31.23 4.05
C ASN A 230 9.14 -32.72 4.19
N ALA A 231 8.32 -33.51 4.88
CA ALA A 231 8.52 -34.96 5.01
C ALA A 231 8.25 -35.70 3.70
N GLY A 232 7.35 -35.18 2.84
CA GLY A 232 7.06 -35.74 1.51
C GLY A 232 8.18 -35.53 0.48
N GLU A 233 9.02 -34.49 0.63
CA GLU A 233 10.09 -34.15 -0.33
C GLU A 233 11.47 -34.72 0.02
N GLY A 234 11.60 -35.41 1.16
CA GLY A 234 12.88 -35.90 1.72
C GLY A 234 13.43 -37.21 1.16
N GLY A 235 12.89 -37.72 0.05
CA GLY A 235 13.41 -38.91 -0.63
C GLY A 235 14.54 -38.54 -1.59
N ASN A 236 15.79 -38.84 -1.20
CA ASN A 236 16.96 -38.93 -2.08
C ASN A 236 17.79 -37.64 -2.30
N LYS A 237 18.64 -37.27 -1.32
CA LYS A 237 19.86 -36.49 -1.60
C LYS A 237 21.01 -36.88 -0.65
N LYS A 238 21.98 -37.62 -1.21
CA LYS A 238 23.27 -37.99 -0.62
C LYS A 238 24.07 -36.71 -0.27
N ARG A 239 24.42 -36.57 1.01
CA ARG A 239 25.27 -35.49 1.54
C ARG A 239 26.75 -35.71 1.15
N LYS A 240 27.38 -34.70 0.54
CA LYS A 240 28.84 -34.50 0.56
C LYS A 240 29.17 -33.51 1.68
N ARG A 241 30.09 -33.92 2.56
CA ARG A 241 30.74 -33.10 3.59
C ARG A 241 31.95 -32.40 2.99
N GLY A 242 32.26 -31.19 3.47
CA GLY A 242 33.62 -30.66 3.48
C GLY A 242 33.70 -29.16 3.22
N GLY A 243 34.44 -28.45 4.08
CA GLY A 243 34.98 -27.13 3.81
C GLY A 243 34.66 -26.09 4.88
N ALA A 244 35.57 -25.95 5.85
CA ALA A 244 35.67 -24.77 6.72
C ALA A 244 36.64 -23.78 6.07
N GLU A 245 36.25 -22.51 6.01
CA GLU A 245 37.09 -21.38 5.57
C GLU A 245 36.83 -20.15 6.45
N PRO A 246 37.76 -19.18 6.48
CA PRO A 246 38.16 -18.50 7.71
C PRO A 246 37.48 -17.15 7.95
N GLU A 247 37.37 -16.79 9.23
CA GLU A 247 37.00 -15.46 9.71
C GLU A 247 37.96 -14.39 9.14
N SER A 248 37.44 -13.48 8.32
CA SER A 248 38.14 -12.24 7.99
C SER A 248 37.16 -11.08 7.77
N SER A 249 37.61 -9.89 8.15
CA SER A 249 37.04 -8.54 7.88
C SER A 249 35.70 -8.14 8.52
N GLU A 250 34.80 -9.06 8.86
CA GLU A 250 33.46 -8.69 9.35
C GLU A 250 33.43 -8.24 10.82
N ASN A 251 34.32 -8.79 11.66
CA ASN A 251 34.43 -8.40 13.06
C ASN A 251 35.07 -7.01 13.25
N ALA A 252 35.99 -6.61 12.36
CA ALA A 252 36.60 -5.28 12.41
C ALA A 252 35.61 -4.16 12.02
N LEU A 253 34.66 -4.44 11.12
CA LEU A 253 33.61 -3.49 10.76
C LEU A 253 32.55 -3.37 11.88
N ARG A 254 32.22 -4.49 12.53
CA ARG A 254 31.30 -4.50 13.67
C ARG A 254 31.84 -3.77 14.89
N ASP A 255 33.14 -3.86 15.15
CA ASP A 255 33.79 -3.12 16.23
C ASP A 255 33.87 -1.61 15.92
N ALA A 256 34.00 -1.23 14.64
CA ALA A 256 33.93 0.17 14.21
C ALA A 256 32.50 0.75 14.31
N GLU A 257 31.47 -0.03 13.96
CA GLU A 257 30.07 0.36 14.08
C GLU A 257 29.61 0.46 15.55
N ALA A 258 30.10 -0.44 16.41
CA ALA A 258 29.82 -0.39 17.85
C ALA A 258 30.43 0.85 18.53
N CYS A 259 31.64 1.26 18.11
CA CYS A 259 32.27 2.50 18.58
C CYS A 259 31.51 3.76 18.12
N LEU A 260 31.02 3.78 16.87
CA LEU A 260 30.26 4.90 16.32
C LEU A 260 28.89 5.04 16.99
N PHE A 261 28.26 3.91 17.33
CA PHE A 261 26.96 3.88 18.00
C PHE A 261 27.07 4.29 19.48
N ALA A 262 28.15 3.91 20.18
CA ALA A 262 28.41 4.36 21.54
C ALA A 262 28.64 5.87 21.65
N ALA A 263 29.29 6.49 20.66
CA ALA A 263 29.52 7.93 20.59
C ALA A 263 28.23 8.74 20.31
N LEU A 264 27.25 8.14 19.63
CA LEU A 264 25.97 8.79 19.27
C LEU A 264 24.88 8.63 20.33
N VAL A 265 24.96 7.61 21.18
CA VAL A 265 23.91 7.27 22.16
C VAL A 265 24.22 7.79 23.57
N LEU A 266 25.49 7.98 23.94
CA LEU A 266 25.87 8.48 25.27
C LEU A 266 26.25 9.96 25.19
N GLY A 267 25.23 10.82 25.23
CA GLY A 267 25.41 12.25 25.44
C GLY A 267 26.12 12.53 26.77
N GLY A 268 27.40 12.89 26.69
CA GLY A 268 28.20 13.26 27.86
C GLY A 268 29.48 13.99 27.45
N ASN A 269 29.64 15.20 27.98
CA ASN A 269 30.78 16.12 27.80
C ASN A 269 32.14 15.44 27.64
N GLN A 270 32.72 15.46 26.43
CA GLN A 270 34.19 15.45 26.21
C GLN A 270 34.55 16.17 24.91
N GLU A 271 34.49 17.50 24.96
CA GLU A 271 34.97 18.41 23.91
C GLU A 271 36.48 18.28 23.65
N ARG A 272 37.25 17.77 24.63
CA ARG A 272 38.72 17.66 24.56
C ARG A 272 39.19 16.53 23.64
N ASP A 273 38.48 15.41 23.60
CA ASP A 273 38.88 14.26 22.77
C ASP A 273 38.54 14.50 21.30
N LEU A 274 37.43 15.20 21.02
CA LEU A 274 37.09 15.68 19.67
C LEU A 274 38.12 16.70 19.16
N GLN A 275 38.58 17.62 20.03
CA GLN A 275 39.64 18.58 19.68
C GLN A 275 41.01 17.92 19.48
N ARG A 276 41.30 16.83 20.21
CA ARG A 276 42.54 16.05 20.05
C ARG A 276 42.54 15.25 18.74
N TRP A 277 41.38 14.72 18.36
CA TRP A 277 41.18 14.03 17.09
C TRP A 277 41.23 15.01 15.90
N LEU A 278 40.61 16.19 16.01
CA LEU A 278 40.66 17.24 14.99
C LEU A 278 42.07 17.84 14.80
N LYS A 279 42.86 17.98 15.88
CA LYS A 279 44.26 18.42 15.80
C LYS A 279 45.17 17.45 15.04
N ASN A 280 44.85 16.15 15.06
CA ASN A 280 45.64 15.14 14.35
C ASN A 280 45.25 15.01 12.87
N LEU A 281 44.13 15.61 12.44
CA LEU A 281 43.61 15.52 11.08
C LEU A 281 44.04 16.70 10.18
N VAL A 282 44.65 17.75 10.72
CA VAL A 282 45.04 18.95 9.96
C VAL A 282 46.57 19.09 9.93
N ASN A 283 47.20 18.35 9.02
CA ASN A 283 48.55 18.61 8.50
C ASN A 283 48.44 19.05 7.03
N LEU A 284 47.79 20.19 6.78
CA LEU A 284 47.86 20.91 5.50
C LEU A 284 47.97 22.42 5.80
N GLU A 285 49.07 23.01 5.33
CA GLU A 285 49.52 24.39 5.51
C GLU A 285 48.86 25.35 4.45
N PRO A 286 49.09 26.69 4.44
CA PRO A 286 48.23 27.66 5.12
C PRO A 286 47.59 28.73 4.20
N TYR A 287 46.40 29.21 4.57
CA TYR A 287 45.81 30.47 4.09
C TYR A 287 45.05 31.17 5.23
N GLU A 288 45.74 31.51 6.32
CA GLU A 288 45.16 32.33 7.40
C GLU A 288 46.10 33.47 7.80
N ILE A 289 46.20 34.50 6.97
CA ILE A 289 46.63 35.85 7.39
C ILE A 289 45.65 36.96 6.96
N GLN A 290 44.63 36.71 6.12
CA GLN A 290 43.79 37.80 5.60
C GLN A 290 42.46 38.05 6.33
N LEU A 291 41.98 37.17 7.21
CA LEU A 291 40.66 37.35 7.83
C LEU A 291 40.67 38.20 9.11
N ALA A 292 41.74 38.15 9.89
CA ALA A 292 41.86 38.94 11.13
C ALA A 292 42.10 40.44 10.88
N GLY A 293 42.63 40.81 9.71
CA GLY A 293 42.82 42.20 9.30
C GLY A 293 41.55 42.89 8.80
N LEU A 294 40.62 42.13 8.20
CA LEU A 294 39.39 42.67 7.60
C LEU A 294 38.31 42.98 8.64
N LEU A 295 38.29 42.25 9.75
CA LEU A 295 37.35 42.47 10.85
C LEU A 295 37.67 43.70 11.72
N LYS A 296 38.91 44.23 11.64
CA LYS A 296 39.29 45.47 12.34
C LYS A 296 39.03 46.74 11.52
N ALA A 297 38.79 46.61 10.21
CA ALA A 297 38.54 47.74 9.30
C ALA A 297 37.04 48.02 9.04
N ALA A 298 36.14 47.11 9.39
CA ALA A 298 34.69 47.25 9.13
C ALA A 298 33.88 47.84 10.31
N GLY A 299 34.51 48.65 11.15
CA GLY A 299 33.81 49.45 12.15
C GLY A 299 33.05 50.61 11.49
N GLY A 300 31.86 50.35 10.93
CA GLY A 300 30.99 51.44 10.49
C GLY A 300 29.90 51.18 9.44
N THR A 301 29.68 49.94 8.96
CA THR A 301 28.77 49.70 7.82
C THR A 301 27.76 48.58 8.04
N PHE A 302 27.12 48.53 9.20
CA PHE A 302 25.98 47.63 9.44
C PHE A 302 24.63 48.16 8.89
N PHE A 303 24.55 49.43 8.49
CA PHE A 303 23.28 50.05 8.08
C PHE A 303 22.97 49.92 6.56
N THR A 304 23.99 49.77 5.71
CA THR A 304 23.81 49.74 4.25
C THR A 304 23.49 48.35 3.69
N ILE A 305 23.94 47.28 4.35
CA ILE A 305 23.66 45.90 3.93
C ILE A 305 22.16 45.56 4.12
N SER A 306 21.55 46.05 5.19
CA SER A 306 20.13 45.84 5.49
C SER A 306 19.19 46.45 4.43
N ILE A 307 19.56 47.62 3.89
CA ILE A 307 18.79 48.29 2.83
C ILE A 307 18.92 47.55 1.50
N TRP A 308 20.11 47.02 1.18
CA TRP A 308 20.32 46.22 -0.03
C TRP A 308 19.57 44.89 0.00
N VAL A 309 19.56 44.20 1.14
CA VAL A 309 18.80 42.95 1.29
C VAL A 309 17.29 43.21 1.12
N LEU A 310 16.77 44.29 1.71
CA LEU A 310 15.36 44.68 1.57
C LEU A 310 15.00 45.06 0.12
N ALA A 311 15.86 45.81 -0.58
CA ALA A 311 15.66 46.19 -1.97
C ALA A 311 15.65 44.98 -2.92
N VAL A 312 16.53 43.99 -2.70
CA VAL A 312 16.57 42.76 -3.49
C VAL A 312 15.34 41.88 -3.24
N THR A 313 14.87 41.77 -1.99
CA THR A 313 13.61 41.06 -1.70
C THR A 313 12.39 41.75 -2.31
N PHE A 314 12.35 43.08 -2.35
CA PHE A 314 11.26 43.84 -2.96
C PHE A 314 11.24 43.67 -4.48
N LEU A 315 12.40 43.72 -5.14
CA LEU A 315 12.52 43.48 -6.58
C LEU A 315 12.12 42.05 -6.96
N LEU A 316 12.47 41.03 -6.16
CA LEU A 316 12.04 39.65 -6.38
C LEU A 316 10.52 39.47 -6.23
N GLN A 317 9.87 40.19 -5.31
CA GLN A 317 8.41 40.20 -5.19
C GLN A 317 7.71 40.93 -6.35
N CYS A 318 8.29 42.01 -6.87
CA CYS A 318 7.75 42.73 -8.02
C CYS A 318 7.87 41.94 -9.33
N TYR A 319 9.00 41.26 -9.56
CA TYR A 319 9.20 40.44 -10.76
C TYR A 319 8.39 39.13 -10.73
N GLY A 320 8.09 38.58 -9.55
CA GLY A 320 7.24 37.40 -9.40
C GLY A 320 5.79 37.58 -9.90
N ARG A 321 5.28 38.81 -9.97
CA ARG A 321 3.92 39.10 -10.46
C ARG A 321 3.80 39.18 -11.98
N TYR A 322 4.90 39.39 -12.71
CA TYR A 322 4.86 39.50 -14.18
C TYR A 322 4.77 38.15 -14.91
N PHE A 323 5.13 37.05 -14.25
CA PHE A 323 5.15 35.72 -14.88
C PHE A 323 3.78 35.00 -14.91
N TRP A 324 2.72 35.57 -14.33
CA TRP A 324 1.41 34.91 -14.25
C TRP A 324 0.46 35.21 -15.42
N LYS A 325 0.87 36.00 -16.42
CA LYS A 325 -0.02 36.38 -17.55
C LYS A 325 0.10 35.53 -18.82
N VAL A 326 0.98 34.53 -18.88
CA VAL A 326 1.04 33.62 -20.04
C VAL A 326 0.17 32.38 -19.76
N GLY A 327 -1.10 32.49 -20.12
CA GLY A 327 -2.09 31.43 -19.99
C GLY A 327 -1.81 30.26 -20.94
N ILE A 328 -1.16 29.22 -20.44
CA ILE A 328 -1.17 27.89 -21.06
C ILE A 328 -2.15 27.03 -20.26
N LYS A 329 -3.35 26.83 -20.81
CA LYS A 329 -4.32 25.85 -20.31
C LYS A 329 -3.79 24.45 -20.57
N ILE A 330 -3.13 23.84 -19.59
CA ILE A 330 -2.88 22.39 -19.58
C ILE A 330 -4.01 21.72 -18.80
N THR A 331 -5.09 21.36 -19.48
CA THR A 331 -6.07 20.41 -18.95
C THR A 331 -5.50 18.99 -19.06
N GLY A 332 -4.68 18.62 -18.08
CA GLY A 332 -4.17 17.26 -17.94
C GLY A 332 -4.88 16.57 -16.78
N THR A 333 -5.81 15.66 -17.09
CA THR A 333 -6.40 14.73 -16.13
C THR A 333 -5.29 13.82 -15.59
N LEU A 334 -4.99 13.94 -14.30
CA LEU A 334 -3.97 13.15 -13.63
C LEU A 334 -4.45 11.69 -13.50
N ARG A 335 -4.00 10.82 -14.40
CA ARG A 335 -4.01 9.36 -14.19
C ARG A 335 -2.61 8.93 -13.75
N LEU A 336 -2.52 8.40 -12.54
CA LEU A 336 -1.34 7.67 -12.07
C LEU A 336 -1.15 6.44 -12.98
N TYR A 337 -0.28 6.54 -13.98
CA TYR A 337 0.24 5.38 -14.68
C TYR A 337 1.39 4.80 -13.85
N LEU A 338 1.08 3.88 -12.94
CA LEU A 338 2.04 2.82 -12.65
C LEU A 338 2.24 2.06 -13.97
N PRO A 339 3.47 1.84 -14.44
CA PRO A 339 3.67 1.00 -15.63
C PRO A 339 3.01 -0.34 -15.37
N ARG A 340 2.01 -0.67 -16.20
CA ARG A 340 1.21 -1.91 -16.15
C ARG A 340 2.02 -3.15 -16.53
N ARG A 341 3.35 -3.05 -16.56
CA ARG A 341 4.22 -4.23 -16.59
C ARG A 341 4.24 -4.76 -15.17
N ARG A 342 3.69 -5.96 -14.96
CA ARG A 342 4.04 -6.75 -13.78
C ARG A 342 5.57 -6.72 -13.70
N LEU A 343 6.13 -6.08 -12.67
CA LEU A 343 7.51 -6.27 -12.26
C LEU A 343 7.60 -7.71 -11.76
N THR A 344 7.60 -8.64 -12.71
CA THR A 344 8.05 -9.99 -12.49
C THR A 344 9.55 -9.89 -12.41
N VAL A 345 10.14 -10.49 -11.38
CA VAL A 345 11.58 -10.53 -11.13
C VAL A 345 12.35 -11.00 -12.39
N ALA A 346 11.71 -11.76 -13.28
CA ALA A 346 12.22 -12.18 -14.58
C ALA A 346 12.63 -11.03 -15.54
N ASN A 347 12.04 -9.83 -15.43
CA ASN A 347 12.33 -8.70 -16.32
C ASN A 347 13.48 -7.78 -15.84
N LEU A 348 14.08 -8.05 -14.67
CA LEU A 348 15.25 -7.32 -14.16
C LEU A 348 16.59 -7.96 -14.54
N ASN A 349 16.57 -9.11 -15.20
CA ASN A 349 17.77 -9.87 -15.58
C ASN A 349 18.64 -9.23 -16.69
N THR A 350 18.33 -8.03 -17.19
CA THR A 350 19.08 -7.42 -18.30
C THR A 350 20.06 -6.32 -17.92
N TRP A 351 20.15 -5.92 -16.63
CA TRP A 351 20.95 -4.74 -16.23
C TRP A 351 21.78 -4.91 -14.94
N GLY A 352 22.24 -6.11 -14.59
CA GLY A 352 23.13 -6.32 -13.44
C GLY A 352 23.95 -7.61 -13.52
N HIS A 353 25.23 -7.52 -13.13
CA HIS A 353 26.21 -8.61 -13.12
C HIS A 353 25.69 -9.92 -12.48
N GLU A 354 26.01 -11.05 -13.12
CA GLU A 354 25.57 -12.41 -12.79
C GLU A 354 26.20 -13.02 -11.51
N GLU A 355 26.74 -12.23 -10.58
CA GLU A 355 27.50 -12.77 -9.43
C GLU A 355 26.65 -13.49 -8.38
N TYR A 356 25.32 -13.43 -8.46
CA TYR A 356 24.43 -14.02 -7.45
C TYR A 356 23.33 -14.88 -8.07
N ALA A 357 23.65 -15.71 -9.07
CA ALA A 357 22.67 -16.57 -9.74
C ALA A 357 21.87 -17.46 -8.76
N GLU A 358 22.48 -17.89 -7.66
CA GLU A 358 21.95 -18.91 -6.73
C GLU A 358 20.98 -18.40 -5.66
N LEU A 359 20.92 -17.09 -5.43
CA LEU A 359 20.05 -16.53 -4.40
C LEU A 359 18.59 -16.50 -4.86
N GLY A 360 17.70 -17.08 -4.05
CA GLY A 360 16.26 -17.12 -4.33
C GLY A 360 15.69 -15.72 -4.61
N SER A 361 14.62 -15.61 -5.41
CA SER A 361 14.07 -14.33 -5.87
C SER A 361 13.75 -13.33 -4.74
N LYS A 362 13.39 -13.82 -3.55
CA LYS A 362 13.20 -12.99 -2.34
C LYS A 362 14.50 -12.39 -1.80
N PHE A 363 15.61 -13.12 -1.94
CA PHE A 363 16.93 -12.71 -1.48
C PHE A 363 17.60 -11.75 -2.47
N LYS A 364 17.41 -11.95 -3.78
CA LYS A 364 17.83 -10.99 -4.82
C LYS A 364 17.15 -9.62 -4.66
N ALA A 365 15.87 -9.60 -4.28
CA ALA A 365 15.15 -8.36 -4.02
C ALA A 365 15.66 -7.60 -2.78
N ALA A 366 16.19 -8.31 -1.77
CA ALA A 366 16.79 -7.70 -0.59
C ALA A 366 18.17 -7.08 -0.87
N HIS A 367 18.86 -7.53 -1.92
CA HIS A 367 20.17 -7.01 -2.33
C HIS A 367 20.09 -5.87 -3.35
N ASP A 368 18.94 -5.61 -3.95
CA ASP A 368 18.77 -4.42 -4.77
C ASP A 368 18.58 -3.20 -3.86
N HIS A 369 19.68 -2.51 -3.60
CA HIS A 369 19.72 -1.30 -2.80
C HIS A 369 18.67 -0.27 -3.22
N LEU A 370 18.35 -0.16 -4.52
CA LEU A 370 17.35 0.80 -5.01
C LEU A 370 15.93 0.40 -4.64
N LEU A 371 15.61 -0.90 -4.73
CA LEU A 371 14.33 -1.42 -4.27
C LEU A 371 14.19 -1.23 -2.76
N CYS A 372 15.26 -1.43 -1.99
CA CYS A 372 15.26 -1.15 -0.56
C CYS A 372 15.00 0.33 -0.26
N VAL A 373 15.66 1.28 -0.95
CA VAL A 373 15.40 2.72 -0.77
C VAL A 373 13.97 3.09 -1.17
N LEU A 374 13.45 2.53 -2.27
CA LEU A 374 12.07 2.74 -2.70
C LEU A 374 11.07 2.18 -1.68
N ALA A 375 11.32 0.99 -1.15
CA ALA A 375 10.50 0.39 -0.10
C ALA A 375 10.51 1.25 1.16
N THR A 376 11.68 1.72 1.61
CA THR A 376 11.81 2.66 2.74
C THR A 376 11.05 3.96 2.48
N CYS A 377 11.13 4.50 1.28
CA CYS A 377 10.38 5.70 0.88
C CYS A 377 8.87 5.48 1.04
N CYS A 378 8.32 4.41 0.47
CA CYS A 378 6.89 4.11 0.53
C CYS A 378 6.42 3.77 1.96
N TRP A 379 7.18 2.94 2.66
CA TRP A 379 6.90 2.52 4.03
C TRP A 379 6.89 3.70 5.00
N SER A 380 7.88 4.59 4.93
CA SER A 380 7.98 5.74 5.83
C SER A 380 6.79 6.69 5.64
N LEU A 381 6.38 6.94 4.38
CA LEU A 381 5.20 7.76 4.12
C LEU A 381 3.92 7.10 4.65
N ALA A 382 3.74 5.81 4.41
CA ALA A 382 2.56 5.06 4.88
C ALA A 382 2.47 5.02 6.41
N ASN A 383 3.60 4.86 7.10
CA ASN A 383 3.64 4.89 8.56
C ASN A 383 3.34 6.26 9.12
N ALA A 384 3.92 7.33 8.54
CA ALA A 384 3.59 8.69 8.95
C ALA A 384 2.08 8.95 8.83
N THR A 385 1.47 8.57 7.70
CA THR A 385 0.01 8.67 7.54
C THR A 385 -0.76 7.83 8.55
N GLY A 386 -0.32 6.60 8.82
CA GLY A 386 -0.98 5.71 9.79
C GLY A 386 -0.89 6.19 11.25
N VAL A 387 0.18 6.91 11.61
CA VAL A 387 0.27 7.60 12.92
C VAL A 387 -0.71 8.76 12.96
N LEU A 388 -0.68 9.65 11.96
CA LEU A 388 -1.57 10.81 11.90
C LEU A 388 -3.06 10.44 11.79
N ASP A 389 -3.36 9.27 11.22
CA ASP A 389 -4.74 8.79 11.06
C ASP A 389 -5.35 8.27 12.36
N ARG A 390 -4.53 7.69 13.25
CA ARG A 390 -4.97 7.12 14.53
C ARG A 390 -4.85 8.10 15.69
N ALA A 391 -3.94 9.06 15.58
CA ALA A 391 -3.70 10.05 16.61
C ALA A 391 -4.88 11.03 16.76
N SER A 392 -5.00 11.60 17.96
CA SER A 392 -5.98 12.64 18.25
C SER A 392 -5.60 13.99 17.61
N LEU A 393 -6.30 15.07 17.99
CA LEU A 393 -5.95 16.44 17.59
C LEU A 393 -4.53 16.82 18.01
N LEU A 394 -4.13 16.40 19.21
CA LEU A 394 -2.80 16.58 19.78
C LEU A 394 -2.09 15.22 19.80
N LEU A 395 -0.88 15.19 19.26
CA LEU A 395 -0.03 14.03 19.19
C LEU A 395 0.68 13.81 20.53
N LEU A 396 0.76 12.56 20.95
CA LEU A 396 1.72 12.17 21.98
C LEU A 396 3.14 12.43 21.48
N GLU A 397 4.10 12.52 22.40
CA GLU A 397 5.47 12.92 22.05
C GLU A 397 6.10 11.87 21.14
N GLU A 398 5.91 10.61 21.48
CA GLU A 398 6.35 9.46 20.72
C GLU A 398 5.71 9.42 19.32
N GLU A 399 4.41 9.74 19.23
CA GLU A 399 3.70 9.80 17.95
C GLU A 399 4.22 10.94 17.07
N ALA A 400 4.46 12.13 17.66
CA ALA A 400 4.98 13.29 16.96
C ALA A 400 6.41 13.04 16.46
N VAL A 401 7.28 12.46 17.28
CA VAL A 401 8.64 12.08 16.90
C VAL A 401 8.61 11.02 15.81
N SER A 402 7.82 9.95 15.98
CA SER A 402 7.70 8.88 15.00
C SER A 402 7.18 9.37 13.64
N ALA A 403 6.12 10.17 13.62
CA ALA A 403 5.58 10.75 12.38
C ALA A 403 6.58 11.70 11.70
N SER A 404 7.26 12.55 12.48
CA SER A 404 8.29 13.45 11.98
C SER A 404 9.46 12.70 11.35
N ASP A 405 10.02 11.71 12.05
CA ASP A 405 11.15 10.93 11.59
C ASP A 405 10.81 10.08 10.35
N CYS A 406 9.58 9.57 10.27
CA CYS A 406 9.05 8.90 9.08
C CYS A 406 8.98 9.86 7.88
N LEU A 407 8.48 11.09 8.06
CA LEU A 407 8.44 12.09 6.97
C LEU A 407 9.84 12.52 6.53
N PHE A 408 10.79 12.69 7.45
CA PHE A 408 12.19 12.97 7.09
C PHE A 408 12.82 11.80 6.34
N SER A 409 12.57 10.56 6.76
CA SER A 409 13.05 9.35 6.10
C SER A 409 12.50 9.22 4.68
N PHE A 410 11.21 9.52 4.49
CA PHE A 410 10.58 9.62 3.17
C PHE A 410 11.31 10.66 2.29
N LEU A 411 11.56 11.86 2.80
CA LEU A 411 12.22 12.93 2.03
C LEU A 411 13.65 12.56 1.61
N ARG A 412 14.44 11.98 2.53
CA ARG A 412 15.81 11.54 2.25
C ARG A 412 15.83 10.42 1.21
N ALA A 413 14.98 9.39 1.37
CA ALA A 413 14.88 8.28 0.43
C ALA A 413 14.43 8.76 -0.97
N TYR A 414 13.44 9.66 -1.03
CA TYR A 414 12.97 10.22 -2.29
C TYR A 414 14.02 11.09 -2.97
N GLN A 415 14.78 11.90 -2.22
CA GLN A 415 15.90 12.70 -2.73
C GLN A 415 17.00 11.82 -3.30
N TYR A 416 17.35 10.73 -2.61
CA TYR A 416 18.32 9.75 -3.10
C TYR A 416 17.88 9.14 -4.44
N LEU A 417 16.63 8.67 -4.53
CA LEU A 417 16.08 8.12 -5.78
C LEU A 417 16.07 9.18 -6.90
N ALA A 418 15.69 10.42 -6.60
CA ALA A 418 15.72 11.51 -7.56
C ALA A 418 17.13 11.79 -8.09
N LEU A 419 18.15 11.81 -7.22
CA LEU A 419 19.54 12.01 -7.64
C LEU A 419 20.04 10.82 -8.49
N HIS A 420 19.83 9.59 -8.01
CA HIS A 420 20.26 8.37 -8.67
C HIS A 420 19.74 8.23 -10.10
N TYR A 421 18.45 8.53 -10.32
CA TYR A 421 17.84 8.45 -11.65
C TYR A 421 18.16 9.67 -12.52
N ARG A 422 18.40 10.85 -11.92
CA ARG A 422 18.85 12.05 -12.64
C ARG A 422 20.22 11.85 -13.26
N GLU A 423 21.17 11.26 -12.55
CA GLU A 423 22.52 10.95 -13.05
C GLU A 423 22.47 10.01 -14.27
N ARG A 424 21.52 9.07 -14.27
CA ARG A 424 21.25 8.16 -15.39
C ARG A 424 20.42 8.78 -16.52
N LYS A 425 20.08 10.06 -16.42
CA LYS A 425 19.21 10.78 -17.36
C LYS A 425 17.82 10.14 -17.52
N VAL A 426 17.34 9.44 -16.49
CA VAL A 426 15.98 8.86 -16.47
C VAL A 426 15.11 9.68 -15.53
N LEU A 427 14.03 10.27 -16.04
CA LEU A 427 13.17 11.18 -15.26
C LEU A 427 12.02 10.45 -14.54
N VAL A 428 12.36 9.49 -13.69
CA VAL A 428 11.33 8.74 -12.90
C VAL A 428 10.89 9.53 -11.67
N PHE A 429 11.85 10.07 -10.91
CA PHE A 429 11.59 10.76 -9.64
C PHE A 429 11.81 12.26 -9.80
N LYS A 430 10.72 13.04 -9.70
CA LYS A 430 10.76 14.50 -9.82
C LYS A 430 10.62 15.16 -8.46
N LEU A 431 11.64 15.89 -8.04
CA LEU A 431 11.52 16.81 -6.91
C LEU A 431 10.64 18.00 -7.31
N ARG A 432 9.69 18.33 -6.44
CA ARG A 432 8.72 19.42 -6.60
C ARG A 432 8.86 20.38 -5.43
N PRO A 433 8.55 21.67 -5.60
CA PRO A 433 8.48 22.62 -4.49
C PRO A 433 7.63 22.12 -3.31
N LYS A 434 6.62 21.28 -3.58
CA LYS A 434 5.78 20.67 -2.55
C LYS A 434 6.53 19.79 -1.53
N HIS A 435 7.71 19.24 -1.87
CA HIS A 435 8.50 18.47 -0.90
C HIS A 435 9.03 19.35 0.24
N HIS A 436 9.25 20.64 -0.03
CA HIS A 436 9.62 21.60 1.00
C HIS A 436 8.50 21.79 2.03
N TYR A 437 7.23 21.76 1.60
CA TYR A 437 6.11 21.79 2.54
C TYR A 437 6.05 20.54 3.42
N VAL A 438 6.38 19.36 2.87
CA VAL A 438 6.48 18.12 3.66
C VAL A 438 7.59 18.22 4.71
N TRP A 439 8.72 18.87 4.37
CA TRP A 439 9.80 19.14 5.33
C TRP A 439 9.33 20.03 6.49
N HIS A 440 8.64 21.13 6.19
CA HIS A 440 8.03 21.99 7.22
C HIS A 440 7.01 21.23 8.05
N THR A 441 6.18 20.42 7.42
CA THR A 441 5.17 19.58 8.09
C THR A 441 5.85 18.63 9.08
N ALA A 442 6.91 17.95 8.67
CA ALA A 442 7.68 17.06 9.54
C ALA A 442 8.25 17.79 10.76
N TRP A 443 8.83 18.97 10.55
CA TRP A 443 9.39 19.78 11.64
C TRP A 443 8.30 20.31 12.58
N GLN A 444 7.20 20.84 12.05
CA GLN A 444 6.08 21.39 12.81
C GLN A 444 5.35 20.32 13.62
N ILE A 445 5.19 19.11 13.09
CA ILE A 445 4.63 17.97 13.82
C ILE A 445 5.44 17.71 15.09
N ARG A 446 6.78 17.70 14.97
CA ARG A 446 7.67 17.46 16.10
C ARG A 446 7.64 18.57 17.13
N LEU A 447 7.64 19.82 16.68
CA LEU A 447 7.69 20.99 17.57
C LEU A 447 6.34 21.25 18.28
N TYR A 448 5.26 21.31 17.51
CA TYR A 448 3.96 21.73 18.03
C TYR A 448 3.09 20.57 18.49
N ARG A 449 3.41 19.33 18.08
CA ARG A 449 2.61 18.13 18.38
C ARG A 449 1.15 18.26 17.94
N VAL A 450 0.88 19.13 16.96
CA VAL A 450 -0.45 19.30 16.37
C VAL A 450 -0.58 18.35 15.20
N ASN A 451 -1.65 17.57 15.18
CA ASN A 451 -1.95 16.68 14.08
C ASN A 451 -2.27 17.50 12.83
N GLN A 452 -1.40 17.41 11.81
CA GLN A 452 -1.53 18.17 10.56
C GLN A 452 -2.74 17.72 9.73
N ARG A 453 -3.32 16.55 10.05
CA ARG A 453 -4.60 16.12 9.54
C ARG A 453 -5.69 17.14 9.90
N LEU A 454 -5.60 17.95 10.95
CA LEU A 454 -6.60 19.00 11.18
C LEU A 454 -6.76 19.98 10.00
N PHE A 455 -5.68 20.21 9.25
CA PHE A 455 -5.64 21.19 8.17
C PHE A 455 -5.85 20.59 6.77
N HIS A 456 -6.18 19.30 6.66
CA HIS A 456 -6.50 18.71 5.36
C HIS A 456 -7.88 19.18 4.90
N THR A 457 -8.01 19.43 3.60
CA THR A 457 -9.25 19.92 2.97
C THR A 457 -9.98 18.82 2.18
N TRP A 458 -9.70 17.54 2.45
CA TRP A 458 -10.38 16.40 1.80
C TRP A 458 -11.88 16.38 2.08
N ASP A 459 -12.29 16.72 3.30
CA ASP A 459 -13.70 16.82 3.65
C ASP A 459 -14.36 18.01 2.95
N ASP A 460 -13.65 19.13 2.80
CA ASP A 460 -14.12 20.29 2.04
C ASP A 460 -14.33 19.93 0.56
N GLU A 461 -13.40 19.19 -0.06
CA GLU A 461 -13.54 18.76 -1.45
C GLU A 461 -14.73 17.80 -1.63
N SER A 462 -14.90 16.85 -0.70
CA SER A 462 -16.03 15.93 -0.68
C SER A 462 -17.35 16.69 -0.50
N PHE A 463 -17.36 17.70 0.36
CA PHE A 463 -18.49 18.59 0.59
C PHE A 463 -18.82 19.42 -0.65
N LEU A 464 -17.81 20.01 -1.31
CA LEU A 464 -17.97 20.70 -2.59
C LEU A 464 -18.52 19.78 -3.68
N GLY A 465 -18.13 18.49 -3.69
CA GLY A 465 -18.72 17.47 -4.56
C GLY A 465 -20.23 17.30 -4.34
N LYS A 466 -20.67 17.26 -3.07
CA LYS A 466 -22.10 17.21 -2.70
C LYS A 466 -22.83 18.49 -3.10
N LEU A 467 -22.25 19.67 -2.84
CA LEU A 467 -22.83 20.94 -3.28
C LEU A 467 -22.96 21.03 -4.80
N LYS A 468 -21.93 20.60 -5.53
CA LYS A 468 -21.97 20.51 -6.99
C LYS A 468 -23.07 19.58 -7.48
N TYR A 469 -23.30 18.46 -6.80
CA TYR A 469 -24.39 17.56 -7.12
C TYR A 469 -25.74 18.28 -7.02
N ILE A 470 -26.01 19.01 -5.93
CA ILE A 470 -27.21 19.82 -5.75
C ILE A 470 -27.32 20.90 -6.84
N ALA A 471 -26.21 21.59 -7.13
CA ALA A 471 -26.15 22.68 -8.10
C ALA A 471 -26.55 22.24 -9.51
N ARG A 472 -26.13 21.04 -9.94
CA ARG A 472 -26.50 20.48 -11.25
C ARG A 472 -28.00 20.21 -11.40
N CYS A 473 -28.73 20.08 -10.29
CA CYS A 473 -30.17 19.88 -10.30
C CYS A 473 -30.96 21.21 -10.21
N CYS A 474 -30.28 22.35 -10.18
CA CYS A 474 -30.89 23.67 -10.08
C CYS A 474 -30.82 24.41 -11.42
N HIS A 475 -31.80 25.28 -11.68
CA HIS A 475 -31.76 26.16 -12.84
C HIS A 475 -30.63 27.20 -12.69
N GLY A 476 -29.87 27.46 -13.76
CA GLY A 476 -28.68 28.34 -13.72
C GLY A 476 -28.95 29.72 -13.11
N LEU A 477 -30.05 30.37 -13.51
CA LEU A 477 -30.44 31.70 -13.01
C LEU A 477 -30.69 31.75 -11.49
N THR A 478 -31.14 30.64 -10.89
CA THR A 478 -31.48 30.58 -9.45
C THR A 478 -30.55 29.66 -8.67
N MET A 479 -29.45 29.21 -9.28
CA MET A 479 -28.59 28.14 -8.78
C MET A 479 -28.09 28.45 -7.36
N SER A 480 -27.48 29.61 -7.13
CA SER A 480 -26.89 29.96 -5.84
C SER A 480 -27.92 29.90 -4.71
N ARG A 481 -29.08 30.56 -4.88
CA ARG A 481 -30.17 30.52 -3.88
C ARG A 481 -30.72 29.11 -3.68
N ARG A 482 -30.98 28.36 -4.77
CA ARG A 482 -31.57 27.02 -4.70
C ARG A 482 -30.62 25.98 -4.11
N VAL A 483 -29.32 26.10 -4.33
CA VAL A 483 -28.29 25.24 -3.71
C VAL A 483 -28.34 25.38 -2.21
N PHE A 484 -28.30 26.61 -1.67
CA PHE A 484 -28.39 26.82 -0.23
C PHE A 484 -29.72 26.36 0.35
N SER A 485 -30.85 26.66 -0.29
CA SER A 485 -32.17 26.20 0.21
C SER A 485 -32.26 24.67 0.26
N ARG A 486 -31.77 23.97 -0.78
CA ARG A 486 -31.78 22.49 -0.81
C ARG A 486 -30.78 21.88 0.17
N TYR A 487 -29.62 22.50 0.34
CA TYR A 487 -28.64 22.08 1.33
C TYR A 487 -29.19 22.22 2.75
N LEU A 488 -29.78 23.37 3.10
CA LEU A 488 -30.40 23.60 4.41
C LEU A 488 -31.54 22.64 4.69
N LEU A 489 -32.36 22.32 3.68
CA LEU A 489 -33.42 21.33 3.82
C LEU A 489 -32.85 19.92 4.08
N ALA A 490 -31.83 19.50 3.33
CA ALA A 490 -31.16 18.22 3.56
C ALA A 490 -30.49 18.16 4.95
N PHE A 491 -29.88 19.27 5.37
CA PHE A 491 -29.26 19.40 6.68
C PHE A 491 -30.31 19.32 7.81
N GLY A 492 -31.46 19.99 7.66
CA GLY A 492 -32.57 19.88 8.61
C GLY A 492 -33.13 18.47 8.73
N VAL A 493 -33.29 17.76 7.61
CA VAL A 493 -33.70 16.35 7.60
C VAL A 493 -32.68 15.47 8.32
N PHE A 494 -31.38 15.71 8.10
CA PHE A 494 -30.30 14.97 8.76
C PHE A 494 -30.31 15.17 10.28
N LEU A 495 -30.43 16.41 10.75
CA LEU A 495 -30.55 16.72 12.19
C LEU A 495 -31.81 16.09 12.81
N GLY A 496 -32.95 16.16 12.11
CA GLY A 496 -34.21 15.57 12.58
C GLY A 496 -34.20 14.04 12.60
N ALA A 497 -33.45 13.38 11.72
CA ALA A 497 -33.27 11.92 11.75
C ALA A 497 -32.41 11.48 12.95
N GLY A 498 -31.37 12.24 13.29
CA GLY A 498 -30.53 11.98 14.46
C GLY A 498 -31.29 12.04 15.79
N ASN A 499 -32.23 12.97 15.93
CA ASN A 499 -33.06 13.08 17.14
C ASN A 499 -34.04 11.91 17.28
N ARG A 500 -34.63 11.45 16.17
CA ARG A 500 -35.51 10.26 16.16
C ARG A 500 -34.78 8.97 16.53
N ALA A 501 -33.52 8.82 16.10
CA ALA A 501 -32.70 7.66 16.46
C ALA A 501 -32.31 7.62 17.95
N LYS A 502 -32.33 8.77 18.65
CA LYS A 502 -31.99 8.87 20.07
C LYS A 502 -33.21 8.77 21.01
N GLY A 503 -34.41 8.53 20.49
CA GLY A 503 -35.63 8.47 21.30
C GLY A 503 -36.00 9.79 21.98
N ALA A 504 -35.37 10.91 21.59
CA ALA A 504 -35.76 12.22 22.05
C ALA A 504 -37.10 12.57 21.40
N SER A 505 -38.15 12.79 22.20
CA SER A 505 -39.44 13.19 21.64
C SER A 505 -39.27 14.52 20.89
N PRO A 506 -39.93 14.68 19.73
CA PRO A 506 -39.98 15.97 19.08
C PRO A 506 -40.76 16.92 20.01
N LEU A 507 -40.14 18.05 20.34
CA LEU A 507 -40.81 19.19 21.00
C LEU A 507 -41.93 19.73 20.11
#